data_AF-A0A425CSJ9-F1
#
_entry.id   AF-A0A425CSJ9-F1
#
_cell.length_a   1.000
_cell.length_b   1.000
_cell.length_c   1.000
_cell.angle_alpha   90.00
_cell.angle_beta   90.00
_cell.angle_gamma   90.00
#
_symmetry.space_group_name_H-M   'P 1'
#
loop_
_entity.id
_entity.type
_entity.pdbx_description
1 polymer ?
#
loop_
_entity_poly.entity_id
_entity_poly.type
_entity_poly.pdbx_seq_one_letter_code
_entity_poly.pdbx_strand_id
1 'polypeptide(L)'
;MGDGYQASEEALFFKDIQRLTDDMFTGDTFTQYLPLFNVWAVYVPSVDSGIGVGGKPRNTAFELYRDGTELRGVYPKKKQYARDVCKTVGEFACDFPSLIGNDAFYGGLGGEFVVATSSVTSGTVVLRHEMGHNFGRVGEEYDGGYVYQGANSATSINVAPWKHWLTNPDVIREEKAVQRFQKHIWYDLQKGSYQIKFTSNGAFKRWFIQLSVSGADTNDALSITLNGEPLAWTTKGTKDRTFYSWRSSDAGFPAGDHVLNITAGGSFDSPIIKQLCNAVIFEYAGEDEFKLDDNDHIGFYPTWDIKKRLSYRPDNEKCLMRNMTSPQFCTPCQENMWLQFLTRISFIEDVVVTGKDVALKLIPLGQLRPNPIPNERYSVQWFNNGNEVTTFRDQFNIDVSTVSGAAKQWTVKVNFTTPTIRVDSKGVTRAEHTFNVDYTPPATTTTPTTTTVTPVPTTVTTAPTPTTTKTQC
;
A
#
# COMPACT_ATOMS: atom_id res chain seq x y z
N MET A 1 -9.17 -14.92 -2.38
CA MET A 1 -9.87 -16.21 -2.52
C MET A 1 -10.40 -16.60 -1.14
N GLY A 2 -11.64 -17.06 -1.04
CA GLY A 2 -12.26 -17.37 0.27
C GLY A 2 -12.10 -18.84 0.68
N ASP A 3 -11.92 -19.11 1.96
CA ASP A 3 -11.98 -20.47 2.54
C ASP A 3 -13.02 -20.56 3.66
N GLY A 4 -13.69 -21.71 3.79
CA GLY A 4 -14.70 -21.91 4.83
C GLY A 4 -16.01 -21.17 4.58
N TYR A 5 -16.28 -20.79 3.34
CA TYR A 5 -17.58 -20.26 2.90
C TYR A 5 -18.33 -21.36 2.14
N GLN A 6 -19.48 -21.79 2.65
CA GLN A 6 -20.36 -22.75 2.00
C GLN A 6 -21.05 -22.13 0.78
N ALA A 7 -21.65 -22.99 -0.06
CA ALA A 7 -22.51 -22.58 -1.18
C ALA A 7 -23.60 -21.56 -0.76
N SER A 8 -24.20 -21.76 0.42
CA SER A 8 -25.21 -20.86 0.99
C SER A 8 -24.65 -19.54 1.53
N GLU A 9 -23.32 -19.40 1.62
CA GLU A 9 -22.63 -18.22 2.16
C GLU A 9 -21.95 -17.39 1.05
N GLU A 10 -22.22 -17.64 -0.23
CA GLU A 10 -21.63 -16.90 -1.35
C GLU A 10 -21.80 -15.39 -1.22
N ALA A 11 -23.00 -14.92 -0.86
CA ALA A 11 -23.27 -13.50 -0.66
C ALA A 11 -22.45 -12.91 0.51
N LEU A 12 -22.22 -13.69 1.56
CA LEU A 12 -21.37 -13.29 2.68
C LEU A 12 -19.92 -13.18 2.25
N PHE A 13 -19.41 -14.13 1.45
CA PHE A 13 -18.07 -14.08 0.88
C PHE A 13 -17.83 -12.77 0.11
N PHE A 14 -18.67 -12.45 -0.86
CA PHE A 14 -18.48 -11.23 -1.66
C PHE A 14 -18.60 -9.96 -0.81
N LYS A 15 -19.51 -9.94 0.18
CA LYS A 15 -19.61 -8.84 1.14
C LYS A 15 -18.32 -8.64 1.96
N ASP A 16 -17.74 -9.74 2.45
CA ASP A 16 -16.49 -9.68 3.22
C ASP A 16 -15.31 -9.24 2.35
N ILE A 17 -15.16 -9.79 1.15
CA ILE A 17 -14.09 -9.39 0.23
C ILE A 17 -14.21 -7.93 -0.18
N GLN A 18 -15.43 -7.46 -0.46
CA GLN A 18 -15.67 -6.06 -0.79
C GLN A 18 -15.26 -5.15 0.37
N ARG A 19 -15.74 -5.42 1.60
CA ARG A 19 -15.36 -4.64 2.79
C ARG A 19 -13.84 -4.61 3.00
N LEU A 20 -13.19 -5.77 2.98
CA LEU A 20 -11.74 -5.86 3.19
C LEU A 20 -10.96 -5.09 2.12
N THR A 21 -11.41 -5.16 0.86
CA THR A 21 -10.80 -4.45 -0.27
C THR A 21 -11.04 -2.95 -0.16
N ASP A 22 -12.26 -2.53 0.11
CA ASP A 22 -12.60 -1.12 0.33
C ASP A 22 -11.75 -0.57 1.47
N ASP A 23 -11.67 -1.27 2.60
CA ASP A 23 -10.84 -0.83 3.72
C ASP A 23 -9.35 -0.76 3.34
N MET A 24 -8.81 -1.63 2.48
CA MET A 24 -7.40 -1.53 2.04
C MET A 24 -7.11 -0.21 1.29
N PHE A 25 -8.05 0.26 0.47
CA PHE A 25 -7.87 1.40 -0.41
C PHE A 25 -8.67 2.66 0.00
N THR A 26 -9.43 2.58 1.08
CA THR A 26 -10.09 3.71 1.73
C THR A 26 -9.17 4.29 2.80
N GLY A 27 -9.02 5.61 2.82
CA GLY A 27 -8.13 6.32 3.75
C GLY A 27 -6.72 6.48 3.20
N ASP A 28 -5.69 6.15 3.98
CA ASP A 28 -4.30 6.48 3.65
C ASP A 28 -3.40 5.25 3.37
N THR A 29 -3.88 4.01 3.59
CA THR A 29 -2.99 2.83 3.58
C THR A 29 -2.42 2.54 2.20
N PHE A 30 -3.27 2.21 1.22
CA PHE A 30 -2.85 1.89 -0.15
C PHE A 30 -3.44 2.83 -1.21
N THR A 31 -4.21 3.83 -0.81
CA THR A 31 -5.00 4.71 -1.69
C THR A 31 -4.17 5.39 -2.77
N GLN A 32 -2.95 5.84 -2.44
CA GLN A 32 -2.06 6.48 -3.42
C GLN A 32 -1.64 5.53 -4.55
N TYR A 33 -1.65 4.22 -4.30
CA TYR A 33 -1.26 3.20 -5.28
C TYR A 33 -2.44 2.59 -6.02
N LEU A 34 -3.69 2.92 -5.64
CA LEU A 34 -4.91 2.27 -6.16
C LEU A 34 -4.95 2.10 -7.69
N PRO A 35 -4.56 3.09 -8.52
CA PRO A 35 -4.58 2.93 -9.97
C PRO A 35 -3.66 1.83 -10.53
N LEU A 36 -2.74 1.28 -9.72
CA LEU A 36 -1.82 0.22 -10.10
C LEU A 36 -2.41 -1.18 -9.94
N PHE A 37 -3.62 -1.31 -9.39
CA PHE A 37 -4.17 -2.60 -8.97
C PHE A 37 -5.38 -3.02 -9.79
N ASN A 38 -5.39 -4.32 -10.11
CA ASN A 38 -6.61 -5.08 -10.36
C ASN A 38 -6.84 -6.01 -9.17
N VAL A 39 -8.10 -6.14 -8.74
CA VAL A 39 -8.48 -7.01 -7.62
C VAL A 39 -9.52 -8.01 -8.10
N TRP A 40 -9.26 -9.30 -7.88
CA TRP A 40 -10.14 -10.38 -8.29
C TRP A 40 -10.63 -11.16 -7.06
N ALA A 41 -11.95 -11.25 -6.91
CA ALA A 41 -12.58 -12.13 -5.94
C ALA A 41 -12.80 -13.52 -6.57
N VAL A 42 -12.18 -14.55 -6.00
CA VAL A 42 -12.36 -15.94 -6.42
C VAL A 42 -13.10 -16.71 -5.33
N TYR A 43 -14.32 -17.12 -5.65
CA TYR A 43 -15.18 -17.90 -4.78
C TYR A 43 -14.97 -19.40 -5.05
N VAL A 44 -14.62 -20.16 -4.01
CA VAL A 44 -14.54 -21.62 -4.07
C VAL A 44 -15.39 -22.15 -2.92
N PRO A 45 -16.56 -22.77 -3.19
CA PRO A 45 -17.44 -23.24 -2.14
C PRO A 45 -16.76 -24.33 -1.31
N SER A 46 -16.80 -24.18 0.01
CA SER A 46 -16.36 -25.16 1.00
C SER A 46 -17.50 -26.07 1.43
N VAL A 47 -17.19 -27.28 1.91
CA VAL A 47 -18.20 -28.19 2.48
C VAL A 47 -18.59 -27.70 3.87
N ASP A 48 -17.60 -27.40 4.70
CA ASP A 48 -17.79 -26.86 6.04
C ASP A 48 -17.71 -25.32 6.03
N SER A 49 -18.52 -24.67 6.86
CA SER A 49 -18.34 -23.25 7.20
C SER A 49 -17.23 -23.10 8.25
N GLY A 50 -16.49 -22.01 8.24
CA GLY A 50 -15.45 -21.72 9.23
C GLY A 50 -14.07 -22.31 8.93
N ILE A 51 -13.09 -22.02 9.79
CA ILE A 51 -11.72 -22.60 9.72
C ILE A 51 -11.47 -23.67 10.80
N GLY A 52 -10.41 -24.46 10.63
CA GLY A 52 -9.96 -25.44 11.62
C GLY A 52 -9.22 -24.86 12.81
N VAL A 53 -9.14 -25.63 13.91
CA VAL A 53 -8.42 -25.26 15.14
C VAL A 53 -7.73 -26.50 15.71
N GLY A 54 -6.63 -26.32 16.44
CA GLY A 54 -5.90 -27.42 17.08
C GLY A 54 -5.12 -28.29 16.07
N GLY A 55 -4.62 -27.69 15.00
CA GLY A 55 -3.90 -28.38 13.94
C GLY A 55 -4.81 -29.22 13.02
N LYS A 56 -6.12 -29.10 13.17
CA LYS A 56 -7.13 -29.90 12.46
C LYS A 56 -7.96 -29.00 11.56
N PRO A 57 -7.66 -28.93 10.25
CA PRO A 57 -8.50 -28.23 9.30
C PRO A 57 -9.88 -28.86 9.19
N ARG A 58 -10.88 -28.04 8.91
CA ARG A 58 -12.21 -28.47 8.49
C ARG A 58 -12.17 -28.93 7.02
N ASN A 59 -13.26 -29.52 6.52
CA ASN A 59 -13.38 -29.86 5.10
C ASN A 59 -13.70 -28.61 4.27
N THR A 60 -12.69 -27.78 4.06
CA THR A 60 -12.80 -26.52 3.31
C THR A 60 -11.93 -26.57 2.05
N ALA A 61 -12.15 -25.61 1.15
CA ALA A 61 -11.49 -25.55 -0.15
C ALA A 61 -9.96 -25.57 -0.03
N PHE A 62 -9.41 -24.76 0.87
CA PHE A 62 -7.97 -24.58 1.09
C PHE A 62 -7.48 -25.16 2.42
N GLU A 63 -8.39 -25.70 3.24
CA GLU A 63 -8.10 -26.30 4.55
C GLU A 63 -7.32 -25.31 5.45
N LEU A 64 -7.83 -24.08 5.61
CA LEU A 64 -7.28 -23.11 6.55
C LEU A 64 -7.50 -23.56 8.00
N TYR A 65 -6.49 -23.39 8.84
CA TYR A 65 -6.56 -23.77 10.25
C TYR A 65 -5.60 -22.99 11.16
N ARG A 66 -5.88 -23.05 12.47
CA ARG A 66 -4.97 -22.62 13.55
C ARG A 66 -4.34 -23.84 14.20
N ASP A 67 -3.05 -23.76 14.55
CA ASP A 67 -2.34 -24.84 15.27
C ASP A 67 -2.91 -25.06 16.67
N GLY A 68 -3.39 -24.02 17.32
CA GLY A 68 -3.96 -24.04 18.67
C GLY A 68 -4.99 -22.94 18.88
N THR A 69 -5.16 -22.50 20.12
CA THR A 69 -6.12 -21.45 20.49
C THR A 69 -5.56 -20.04 20.32
N GLU A 70 -4.33 -19.90 19.83
CA GLU A 70 -3.69 -18.60 19.59
C GLU A 70 -4.37 -17.83 18.47
N LEU A 71 -4.80 -16.61 18.76
CA LEU A 71 -5.21 -15.64 17.75
C LEU A 71 -3.98 -14.99 17.11
N ARG A 72 -3.29 -15.80 16.30
CA ARG A 72 -2.05 -15.47 15.60
C ARG A 72 -2.05 -16.01 14.17
N GLY A 73 -1.48 -17.19 13.95
CA GLY A 73 -1.31 -17.79 12.63
C GLY A 73 -2.56 -18.47 12.12
N VAL A 74 -2.88 -18.25 10.85
CA VAL A 74 -3.82 -19.08 10.08
C VAL A 74 -3.04 -19.68 8.92
N TYR A 75 -3.06 -21.00 8.79
CA TYR A 75 -2.21 -21.73 7.86
C TYR A 75 -3.06 -22.46 6.82
N PRO A 76 -2.71 -22.36 5.52
CA PRO A 76 -3.27 -23.21 4.49
C PRO A 76 -2.58 -24.56 4.45
N LYS A 77 -3.36 -25.64 4.50
CA LYS A 77 -2.84 -27.00 4.25
C LYS A 77 -2.76 -27.32 2.76
N LYS A 78 -3.73 -26.87 1.95
CA LYS A 78 -3.78 -27.13 0.49
C LYS A 78 -3.14 -26.01 -0.35
N LYS A 79 -1.87 -25.68 -0.06
CA LYS A 79 -1.14 -24.58 -0.73
C LYS A 79 -1.06 -24.72 -2.26
N GLN A 80 -0.76 -25.93 -2.74
CA GLN A 80 -0.66 -26.18 -4.19
C GLN A 80 -1.99 -25.95 -4.89
N TYR A 81 -3.09 -26.48 -4.33
CA TYR A 81 -4.42 -26.26 -4.86
C TYR A 81 -4.82 -24.77 -4.84
N ALA A 82 -4.50 -24.04 -3.75
CA ALA A 82 -4.72 -22.60 -3.70
C ALA A 82 -3.96 -21.86 -4.81
N ARG A 83 -2.71 -22.25 -5.10
CA ARG A 83 -1.94 -21.68 -6.21
C ARG A 83 -2.57 -22.00 -7.56
N ASP A 84 -3.02 -23.22 -7.77
CA ASP A 84 -3.62 -23.66 -9.04
C ASP A 84 -4.96 -22.94 -9.30
N VAL A 85 -5.81 -22.81 -8.28
CA VAL A 85 -7.04 -21.99 -8.35
C VAL A 85 -6.70 -20.54 -8.68
N CYS A 86 -5.68 -19.96 -8.05
CA CYS A 86 -5.36 -18.57 -8.29
C CYS A 86 -4.88 -18.31 -9.73
N LYS A 87 -4.20 -19.28 -10.36
CA LYS A 87 -3.80 -19.21 -11.78
C LYS A 87 -4.98 -19.24 -12.74
N THR A 88 -6.15 -19.75 -12.34
CA THR A 88 -7.32 -19.79 -13.23
C THR A 88 -7.91 -18.40 -13.50
N VAL A 89 -7.50 -17.38 -12.75
CA VAL A 89 -7.93 -15.99 -12.96
C VAL A 89 -7.40 -15.44 -14.30
N GLY A 90 -6.20 -15.85 -14.71
CA GLY A 90 -5.58 -15.43 -15.96
C GLY A 90 -4.05 -15.49 -15.91
N GLU A 91 -3.42 -15.52 -17.09
CA GLU A 91 -1.95 -15.59 -17.24
C GLU A 91 -1.24 -14.40 -16.60
N PHE A 92 -1.83 -13.21 -16.68
CA PHE A 92 -1.30 -11.95 -16.15
C PHE A 92 -2.05 -11.47 -14.89
N ALA A 93 -2.56 -12.41 -14.09
CA ALA A 93 -3.27 -12.13 -12.85
C ALA A 93 -2.65 -12.91 -11.67
N CYS A 94 -3.20 -12.73 -10.46
CA CYS A 94 -2.77 -13.45 -9.25
C CYS A 94 -1.30 -13.18 -8.83
N ASP A 95 -0.82 -11.95 -9.01
CA ASP A 95 0.50 -11.55 -8.54
C ASP A 95 0.70 -11.68 -7.02
N PHE A 96 -0.37 -11.43 -6.27
CA PHE A 96 -0.37 -11.40 -4.80
C PHE A 96 -1.55 -12.25 -4.29
N PRO A 97 -1.42 -13.59 -4.29
CA PRO A 97 -2.51 -14.46 -3.90
C PRO A 97 -2.85 -14.26 -2.43
N SER A 98 -4.14 -14.05 -2.16
CA SER A 98 -4.64 -13.82 -0.81
C SER A 98 -5.72 -14.81 -0.44
N LEU A 99 -5.61 -15.40 0.75
CA LEU A 99 -6.54 -16.36 1.32
C LEU A 99 -7.28 -15.71 2.50
N ILE A 100 -8.60 -15.64 2.40
CA ILE A 100 -9.46 -15.06 3.45
C ILE A 100 -10.28 -16.19 4.06
N GLY A 101 -9.99 -16.53 5.33
CA GLY A 101 -10.77 -17.51 6.06
C GLY A 101 -12.05 -16.90 6.62
N ASN A 102 -13.17 -17.60 6.47
CA ASN A 102 -14.44 -17.28 7.13
C ASN A 102 -14.29 -17.50 8.65
N ASP A 103 -13.77 -16.50 9.36
CA ASP A 103 -13.55 -16.56 10.81
C ASP A 103 -13.63 -15.15 11.38
N ALA A 104 -14.39 -14.99 12.46
CA ALA A 104 -14.65 -13.68 13.05
C ALA A 104 -13.48 -13.15 13.90
N PHE A 105 -12.38 -13.90 14.01
CA PHE A 105 -11.29 -13.62 14.93
C PHE A 105 -9.95 -13.41 14.23
N TYR A 106 -9.07 -12.68 14.90
CA TYR A 106 -7.76 -12.26 14.46
C TYR A 106 -6.93 -13.45 14.02
N GLY A 107 -6.36 -13.34 12.83
CA GLY A 107 -5.24 -14.16 12.45
C GLY A 107 -4.90 -14.05 11.00
N GLY A 108 -3.70 -14.49 10.70
CA GLY A 108 -3.15 -14.45 9.38
C GLY A 108 -1.69 -14.80 9.38
N LEU A 109 -1.11 -14.72 8.20
CA LEU A 109 0.29 -15.00 7.97
C LEU A 109 0.72 -14.35 6.66
N GLY A 110 1.91 -13.77 6.64
CA GLY A 110 2.62 -13.38 5.44
C GLY A 110 3.41 -14.52 4.82
N GLY A 111 3.81 -14.35 3.56
CA GLY A 111 4.58 -15.32 2.79
C GLY A 111 4.15 -15.31 1.33
N GLU A 112 4.25 -16.48 0.68
CA GLU A 112 3.74 -16.66 -0.69
C GLU A 112 2.26 -16.27 -0.81
N PHE A 113 1.46 -16.69 0.17
CA PHE A 113 0.07 -16.28 0.33
C PHE A 113 -0.01 -15.26 1.46
N VAL A 114 -0.72 -14.16 1.21
CA VAL A 114 -1.21 -13.35 2.31
C VAL A 114 -2.47 -14.02 2.85
N VAL A 115 -2.43 -14.40 4.12
CA VAL A 115 -3.57 -15.03 4.80
C VAL A 115 -4.12 -14.06 5.82
N ALA A 116 -5.43 -13.87 5.83
CA ALA A 116 -6.17 -13.13 6.85
C ALA A 116 -7.51 -13.83 7.13
N THR A 117 -8.24 -13.34 8.13
CA THR A 117 -9.62 -13.76 8.37
C THR A 117 -10.61 -12.67 7.95
N SER A 118 -11.88 -13.04 7.84
CA SER A 118 -12.98 -12.12 7.60
C SER A 118 -13.38 -11.29 8.82
N SER A 119 -12.61 -11.31 9.92
CA SER A 119 -12.90 -10.50 11.11
C SER A 119 -13.19 -9.05 10.75
N VAL A 120 -14.30 -8.52 11.28
CA VAL A 120 -14.70 -7.13 11.11
C VAL A 120 -13.75 -6.18 11.84
N THR A 121 -13.17 -6.62 12.95
CA THR A 121 -12.31 -5.78 13.80
C THR A 121 -10.83 -5.88 13.48
N SER A 122 -10.38 -7.00 12.92
CA SER A 122 -8.95 -7.25 12.71
C SER A 122 -8.56 -7.76 11.33
N GLY A 123 -9.50 -8.19 10.49
CA GLY A 123 -9.20 -8.74 9.17
C GLY A 123 -8.39 -7.78 8.31
N THR A 124 -8.84 -6.53 8.20
CA THR A 124 -8.13 -5.47 7.46
C THR A 124 -6.79 -5.11 8.10
N VAL A 125 -6.71 -5.08 9.44
CA VAL A 125 -5.47 -4.78 10.18
C VAL A 125 -4.37 -5.79 9.81
N VAL A 126 -4.70 -7.08 9.85
CA VAL A 126 -3.78 -8.15 9.46
C VAL A 126 -3.48 -8.06 7.97
N LEU A 127 -4.52 -7.95 7.13
CA LEU A 127 -4.37 -7.94 5.68
C LEU A 127 -3.43 -6.83 5.21
N ARG A 128 -3.56 -5.60 5.72
CA ARG A 128 -2.69 -4.48 5.35
C ARG A 128 -1.23 -4.72 5.76
N HIS A 129 -0.98 -5.28 6.94
CA HIS A 129 0.37 -5.60 7.42
C HIS A 129 1.04 -6.65 6.54
N GLU A 130 0.33 -7.76 6.29
CA GLU A 130 0.87 -8.86 5.49
C GLU A 130 1.07 -8.50 4.00
N MET A 131 0.18 -7.64 3.45
CA MET A 131 0.40 -7.05 2.14
C MET A 131 1.59 -6.09 2.14
N GLY A 132 1.81 -5.34 3.22
CA GLY A 132 2.97 -4.47 3.38
C GLY A 132 4.30 -5.22 3.20
N HIS A 133 4.42 -6.43 3.77
CA HIS A 133 5.56 -7.31 3.51
C HIS A 133 5.71 -7.70 2.04
N ASN A 134 4.61 -8.09 1.39
CA ASN A 134 4.63 -8.54 0.00
C ASN A 134 4.95 -7.42 -0.98
N PHE A 135 4.31 -6.26 -0.79
CA PHE A 135 4.45 -5.09 -1.65
C PHE A 135 5.78 -4.38 -1.43
N GLY A 136 6.17 -4.16 -0.17
CA GLY A 136 7.40 -3.47 0.19
C GLY A 136 8.64 -4.35 0.25
N ARG A 137 8.50 -5.69 0.31
CA ARG A 137 9.62 -6.60 0.61
C ARG A 137 10.38 -6.20 1.88
N VAL A 138 9.63 -5.77 2.89
CA VAL A 138 10.14 -5.38 4.22
C VAL A 138 9.89 -6.48 5.24
N GLY A 139 10.70 -6.51 6.30
CA GLY A 139 10.51 -7.42 7.45
C GLY A 139 9.60 -6.83 8.53
N GLU A 140 9.58 -7.50 9.68
CA GLU A 140 8.79 -7.13 10.86
C GLU A 140 9.42 -5.95 11.59
N GLU A 141 8.81 -4.76 11.54
CA GLU A 141 9.36 -3.56 12.18
C GLU A 141 9.07 -3.52 13.69
N TYR A 142 8.04 -4.23 14.14
CA TYR A 142 7.75 -4.40 15.56
C TYR A 142 8.79 -5.29 16.27
N ASP A 143 8.96 -5.05 17.56
CA ASP A 143 9.91 -5.78 18.39
C ASP A 143 9.54 -7.24 18.61
N GLY A 144 10.56 -8.08 18.73
CA GLY A 144 10.40 -9.52 18.89
C GLY A 144 10.10 -10.26 17.58
N GLY A 145 10.18 -9.57 16.45
CA GLY A 145 10.16 -10.18 15.12
C GLY A 145 11.34 -11.15 14.90
N TYR A 146 11.16 -12.08 13.96
CA TYR A 146 12.22 -13.03 13.57
C TYR A 146 13.19 -12.46 12.54
N VAL A 147 12.68 -11.60 11.65
CA VAL A 147 13.44 -11.03 10.54
C VAL A 147 13.00 -9.59 10.35
N TYR A 148 13.94 -8.65 10.49
CA TYR A 148 13.73 -7.26 10.16
C TYR A 148 14.74 -6.79 9.10
N GLN A 149 14.25 -6.45 7.91
CA GLN A 149 15.05 -6.11 6.73
C GLN A 149 14.28 -5.19 5.79
N GLY A 150 14.96 -4.62 4.80
CA GLY A 150 14.33 -3.81 3.74
C GLY A 150 14.62 -2.32 3.89
N ALA A 151 13.86 -1.49 3.16
CA ALA A 151 14.10 -0.05 3.06
C ALA A 151 13.87 0.74 4.36
N ASN A 152 13.24 0.13 5.36
CA ASN A 152 13.03 0.69 6.70
C ASN A 152 13.94 0.09 7.77
N SER A 153 14.86 -0.84 7.45
CA SER A 153 15.71 -1.49 8.45
C SER A 153 17.20 -1.15 8.28
N ALA A 154 17.89 -0.94 9.41
CA ALA A 154 19.34 -0.74 9.43
C ALA A 154 19.99 -1.41 10.65
N THR A 155 21.14 -2.02 10.45
CA THR A 155 21.93 -2.62 11.55
C THR A 155 22.74 -1.58 12.34
N SER A 156 22.93 -0.39 11.77
CA SER A 156 23.48 0.78 12.47
C SER A 156 22.95 2.07 11.84
N ILE A 157 22.95 3.16 12.60
CA ILE A 157 22.53 4.49 12.12
C ILE A 157 23.36 4.98 10.92
N ASN A 158 24.61 4.52 10.79
CA ASN A 158 25.53 4.93 9.72
C ASN A 158 25.20 4.31 8.35
N VAL A 159 24.42 3.24 8.29
CA VAL A 159 24.11 2.52 7.04
C VAL A 159 22.63 2.53 6.70
N ALA A 160 21.84 3.42 7.32
CA ALA A 160 20.41 3.47 7.08
C ALA A 160 20.07 3.86 5.63
N PRO A 161 19.22 3.09 4.93
CA PRO A 161 18.82 3.39 3.55
C PRO A 161 17.89 4.60 3.42
N TRP A 162 17.27 5.08 4.51
CA TRP A 162 16.29 6.18 4.49
C TRP A 162 16.88 7.56 4.82
N LYS A 163 18.20 7.75 4.72
CA LYS A 163 18.85 9.01 5.13
C LYS A 163 18.30 10.27 4.44
N HIS A 164 17.83 10.16 3.20
CA HIS A 164 17.21 11.27 2.45
C HIS A 164 15.79 11.62 2.94
N TRP A 165 15.24 10.85 3.88
CA TRP A 165 13.98 11.13 4.55
C TRP A 165 14.13 11.72 5.95
N LEU A 166 15.35 11.80 6.50
CA LEU A 166 15.55 12.31 7.87
C LEU A 166 14.91 13.68 8.04
N THR A 167 14.15 13.85 9.12
CA THR A 167 13.53 15.13 9.47
C THR A 167 14.58 16.19 9.75
N ASN A 168 15.69 15.79 10.37
CA ASN A 168 16.87 16.63 10.54
C ASN A 168 18.14 15.88 10.06
N PRO A 169 18.61 16.11 8.83
CA PRO A 169 19.77 15.41 8.28
C PRO A 169 21.11 15.79 8.96
N ASP A 170 21.15 16.91 9.69
CA ASP A 170 22.36 17.37 10.40
C ASP A 170 22.53 16.70 11.77
N VAL A 171 21.50 16.00 12.25
CA VAL A 171 21.47 15.35 13.57
C VAL A 171 21.41 13.84 13.40
N ILE A 172 22.58 13.19 13.37
CA ILE A 172 22.70 11.74 13.28
C ILE A 172 22.90 11.16 14.69
N ARG A 173 21.80 10.79 15.33
CA ARG A 173 21.79 10.15 16.65
C ARG A 173 20.69 9.10 16.78
N GLU A 174 20.85 8.19 17.72
CA GLU A 174 19.78 7.30 18.14
C GLU A 174 18.68 8.07 18.91
N GLU A 175 17.43 7.69 18.71
CA GLU A 175 16.31 8.06 19.59
C GLU A 175 16.33 7.14 20.81
N LYS A 176 16.83 7.64 21.95
CA LYS A 176 17.21 6.81 23.10
C LYS A 176 16.00 6.14 23.78
N ALA A 177 15.98 4.81 23.77
CA ALA A 177 14.96 3.99 24.40
C ALA A 177 15.54 2.71 24.99
N VAL A 178 14.78 2.05 25.86
CA VAL A 178 15.09 0.70 26.32
C VAL A 178 13.83 -0.14 26.37
N GLN A 179 13.94 -1.39 25.87
CA GLN A 179 12.91 -2.40 26.05
C GLN A 179 13.10 -3.11 27.40
N ARG A 180 12.13 -2.95 28.30
CA ARG A 180 12.13 -3.61 29.61
C ARG A 180 11.50 -4.99 29.57
N PHE A 181 10.51 -5.18 28.71
CA PHE A 181 9.84 -6.45 28.53
C PHE A 181 9.30 -6.57 27.10
N GLN A 182 9.37 -7.77 26.54
CA GLN A 182 8.66 -8.14 25.30
C GLN A 182 8.47 -9.65 25.31
N LYS A 183 7.23 -10.11 25.13
CA LYS A 183 6.91 -11.53 25.00
C LYS A 183 5.55 -11.76 24.34
N HIS A 184 5.52 -12.66 23.36
CA HIS A 184 4.28 -13.32 22.94
C HIS A 184 3.91 -14.39 23.99
N ILE A 185 2.85 -14.14 24.74
CA ILE A 185 2.53 -14.84 25.99
C ILE A 185 1.53 -15.98 25.75
N TRP A 186 0.51 -15.74 24.92
CA TRP A 186 -0.54 -16.71 24.58
C TRP A 186 -1.21 -17.41 25.78
N TYR A 187 -1.37 -16.70 26.90
CA TYR A 187 -1.83 -17.27 28.15
C TYR A 187 -3.35 -17.15 28.32
N ASP A 188 -4.00 -18.22 28.75
CA ASP A 188 -5.41 -18.26 29.10
C ASP A 188 -5.63 -17.67 30.51
N LEU A 189 -6.19 -16.46 30.56
CA LEU A 189 -6.40 -15.71 31.79
C LEU A 189 -7.49 -16.32 32.69
N GLN A 190 -8.30 -17.27 32.19
CA GLN A 190 -9.23 -18.02 33.05
C GLN A 190 -8.50 -18.99 33.99
N LYS A 191 -7.23 -19.30 33.73
CA LYS A 191 -6.40 -20.18 34.59
C LYS A 191 -5.79 -19.45 35.78
N GLY A 192 -5.88 -18.12 35.84
CA GLY A 192 -5.32 -17.30 36.90
C GLY A 192 -4.77 -15.98 36.38
N SER A 193 -4.27 -15.15 37.31
CA SER A 193 -3.59 -13.92 36.90
C SER A 193 -2.23 -14.19 36.28
N TYR A 194 -1.80 -13.32 35.37
CA TYR A 194 -0.47 -13.35 34.79
C TYR A 194 0.33 -12.15 35.29
N GLN A 195 1.51 -12.42 35.87
CA GLN A 195 2.42 -11.40 36.37
C GLN A 195 3.60 -11.21 35.42
N ILE A 196 3.81 -9.98 34.99
CA ILE A 196 5.00 -9.54 34.26
C ILE A 196 5.89 -8.79 35.24
N LYS A 197 7.12 -9.29 35.42
CA LYS A 197 8.13 -8.67 36.28
C LYS A 197 9.20 -8.03 35.41
N PHE A 198 9.58 -6.80 35.72
CA PHE A 198 10.65 -6.07 35.04
C PHE A 198 11.33 -5.09 36.00
N THR A 199 12.55 -4.66 35.67
CA THR A 199 13.34 -3.75 36.51
C THR A 199 13.64 -2.47 35.73
N SER A 200 13.43 -1.31 36.35
CA SER A 200 13.92 -0.02 35.84
C SER A 200 15.13 0.45 36.63
N ASN A 201 16.03 1.17 35.96
CA ASN A 201 17.12 1.88 36.62
C ASN A 201 16.77 3.33 36.99
N GLY A 202 15.54 3.78 36.70
CA GLY A 202 15.09 5.14 36.98
C GLY A 202 15.73 6.24 36.14
N ALA A 203 16.45 5.90 35.07
CA ALA A 203 17.20 6.88 34.27
C ALA A 203 16.37 7.54 33.15
N PHE A 204 15.26 6.91 32.75
CA PHE A 204 14.42 7.37 31.67
C PHE A 204 13.29 8.28 32.18
N LYS A 205 12.77 9.16 31.32
CA LYS A 205 11.80 10.19 31.71
C LYS A 205 10.35 9.83 31.36
N ARG A 206 10.16 8.76 30.59
CA ARG A 206 8.88 8.37 30.00
C ARG A 206 8.79 6.86 29.86
N TRP A 207 7.58 6.34 29.78
CA TRP A 207 7.36 4.91 29.57
C TRP A 207 6.12 4.64 28.74
N PHE A 208 6.09 3.44 28.15
CA PHE A 208 4.96 2.92 27.39
C PHE A 208 4.77 1.42 27.69
N ILE A 209 3.53 1.04 27.92
CA ILE A 209 3.10 -0.35 28.08
C ILE A 209 2.07 -0.62 27.00
N GLN A 210 2.22 -1.71 26.26
CA GLN A 210 1.20 -2.21 25.35
C GLN A 210 0.92 -3.67 25.62
N LEU A 211 -0.37 -4.00 25.68
CA LEU A 211 -0.88 -5.36 25.75
C LEU A 211 -1.72 -5.63 24.50
N SER A 212 -1.72 -6.87 24.04
CA SER A 212 -2.81 -7.36 23.18
C SER A 212 -3.51 -8.52 23.85
N VAL A 213 -4.84 -8.49 23.83
CA VAL A 213 -5.71 -9.42 24.56
C VAL A 213 -6.92 -9.79 23.70
N SER A 214 -7.46 -10.98 23.90
CA SER A 214 -8.77 -11.41 23.40
C SER A 214 -9.74 -11.63 24.56
N GLY A 215 -11.04 -11.56 24.29
CA GLY A 215 -12.09 -11.70 25.29
C GLY A 215 -12.18 -10.53 26.29
N ALA A 216 -11.89 -9.33 25.80
CA ALA A 216 -11.98 -8.07 26.54
C ALA A 216 -13.11 -7.20 25.97
N ASP A 217 -14.32 -7.77 25.86
CA ASP A 217 -15.50 -7.13 25.28
C ASP A 217 -16.26 -6.23 26.26
N THR A 218 -16.11 -6.44 27.57
CA THR A 218 -16.78 -5.63 28.61
C THR A 218 -15.78 -4.90 29.51
N ASN A 219 -16.21 -3.83 30.19
CA ASN A 219 -15.32 -3.04 31.07
C ASN A 219 -14.85 -3.81 32.32
N ASP A 220 -15.60 -4.83 32.75
CA ASP A 220 -15.22 -5.72 33.84
C ASP A 220 -14.37 -6.92 33.38
N ALA A 221 -14.05 -7.00 32.07
CA ALA A 221 -13.37 -8.16 31.51
C ALA A 221 -11.94 -8.34 32.02
N LEU A 222 -11.24 -7.27 32.41
CA LEU A 222 -9.86 -7.33 32.90
C LEU A 222 -9.65 -6.38 34.08
N SER A 223 -8.80 -6.80 35.01
CA SER A 223 -8.16 -5.94 35.99
C SER A 223 -6.66 -5.90 35.70
N ILE A 224 -6.11 -4.70 35.54
CA ILE A 224 -4.70 -4.47 35.20
C ILE A 224 -4.13 -3.54 36.26
N THR A 225 -3.09 -3.98 36.97
CA THR A 225 -2.43 -3.17 37.99
C THR A 225 -0.93 -3.11 37.75
N LEU A 226 -0.34 -1.95 38.00
CA LEU A 226 1.10 -1.72 38.02
C LEU A 226 1.52 -1.43 39.45
N ASN A 227 2.32 -2.32 40.04
CA ASN A 227 2.75 -2.26 41.44
C ASN A 227 1.57 -2.18 42.43
N GLY A 228 0.45 -2.83 42.08
CA GLY A 228 -0.78 -2.81 42.88
C GLY A 228 -1.76 -1.68 42.52
N GLU A 229 -1.28 -0.62 41.86
CA GLU A 229 -2.14 0.51 41.45
C GLU A 229 -2.86 0.21 40.13
N PRO A 230 -4.18 0.48 40.03
CA PRO A 230 -4.93 0.25 38.79
C PRO A 230 -4.42 1.08 37.61
N LEU A 231 -4.23 0.43 36.45
CA LEU A 231 -4.08 1.12 35.18
C LEU A 231 -5.45 1.31 34.55
N ALA A 232 -5.87 2.57 34.42
CA ALA A 232 -7.16 2.92 33.82
C ALA A 232 -7.24 2.43 32.37
N TRP A 233 -8.30 1.71 32.03
CA TRP A 233 -8.54 1.23 30.68
C TRP A 233 -10.05 1.10 30.44
N THR A 234 -10.46 1.03 29.18
CA THR A 234 -11.84 0.83 28.77
C THR A 234 -11.90 -0.19 27.64
N THR A 235 -12.96 -0.98 27.62
CA THR A 235 -13.18 -1.96 26.55
C THR A 235 -13.36 -1.30 25.18
N LYS A 236 -12.88 -1.96 24.12
CA LYS A 236 -13.26 -1.62 22.74
C LYS A 236 -14.50 -2.38 22.25
N GLY A 237 -15.16 -3.15 23.12
CA GLY A 237 -16.43 -3.81 22.82
C GLY A 237 -16.31 -5.07 21.96
N THR A 238 -15.14 -5.70 21.89
CA THR A 238 -14.92 -6.89 21.04
C THR A 238 -14.22 -8.02 21.80
N LYS A 239 -14.63 -9.25 21.48
CA LYS A 239 -13.96 -10.48 21.95
C LYS A 239 -12.70 -10.77 21.14
N ASP A 240 -12.57 -10.17 19.96
CA ASP A 240 -11.43 -10.36 19.10
C ASP A 240 -10.14 -9.76 19.69
N ARG A 241 -8.98 -10.23 19.22
CA ARG A 241 -7.67 -9.76 19.67
C ARG A 241 -7.53 -8.26 19.38
N THR A 242 -7.28 -7.52 20.45
CA THR A 242 -7.24 -6.05 20.44
C THR A 242 -6.04 -5.54 21.23
N PHE A 243 -5.51 -4.38 20.84
CA PHE A 243 -4.38 -3.72 21.48
C PHE A 243 -4.83 -2.60 22.42
N TYR A 244 -4.23 -2.56 23.61
CA TYR A 244 -4.43 -1.54 24.65
C TYR A 244 -3.06 -1.01 25.08
N SER A 245 -2.96 0.30 25.31
CA SER A 245 -1.70 0.93 25.67
C SER A 245 -1.85 2.00 26.73
N TRP A 246 -0.81 2.13 27.54
CA TRP A 246 -0.65 3.16 28.57
C TRP A 246 0.70 3.83 28.36
N ARG A 247 0.77 5.13 28.64
CA ARG A 247 2.00 5.89 28.56
C ARG A 247 2.10 6.92 29.67
N SER A 248 3.31 7.25 30.07
CA SER A 248 3.62 8.51 30.75
C SER A 248 4.56 9.32 29.86
N SER A 249 4.21 10.59 29.68
CA SER A 249 4.96 11.56 28.87
C SER A 249 5.93 12.42 29.69
N ASP A 250 5.88 12.35 31.01
CA ASP A 250 6.57 13.27 31.92
C ASP A 250 7.19 12.59 33.16
N ALA A 251 6.92 11.31 33.39
CA ALA A 251 7.51 10.54 34.48
C ALA A 251 7.98 9.15 34.00
N GLY A 252 9.24 8.81 34.30
CA GLY A 252 9.77 7.45 34.11
C GLY A 252 9.31 6.50 35.20
N PHE A 253 9.64 5.21 35.06
CA PHE A 253 9.49 4.30 36.20
C PHE A 253 10.54 4.64 37.27
N PRO A 254 10.20 4.58 38.56
CA PRO A 254 11.19 4.66 39.63
C PRO A 254 12.25 3.57 39.50
N ALA A 255 13.45 3.78 40.04
CA ALA A 255 14.45 2.72 40.08
C ALA A 255 13.97 1.55 40.97
N GLY A 256 14.09 0.32 40.47
CA GLY A 256 13.71 -0.88 41.20
C GLY A 256 12.89 -1.87 40.38
N ASP A 257 12.35 -2.86 41.08
CA ASP A 257 11.51 -3.91 40.50
C ASP A 257 10.05 -3.47 40.42
N HIS A 258 9.41 -3.85 39.33
CA HIS A 258 8.00 -3.57 39.06
C HIS A 258 7.26 -4.83 38.66
N VAL A 259 5.97 -4.84 38.97
CA VAL A 259 5.05 -5.94 38.63
C VAL A 259 3.82 -5.38 37.95
N LEU A 260 3.61 -5.79 36.70
CA LEU A 260 2.36 -5.61 35.99
C LEU A 260 1.54 -6.90 36.14
N ASN A 261 0.39 -6.82 36.80
CA ASN A 261 -0.50 -7.97 37.02
C ASN A 261 -1.77 -7.83 36.17
N ILE A 262 -2.08 -8.87 35.40
CA ILE A 262 -3.25 -8.93 34.52
C ILE A 262 -4.14 -10.07 35.00
N THR A 263 -5.39 -9.76 35.31
CA THR A 263 -6.36 -10.74 35.82
C THR A 263 -7.62 -10.68 34.98
N ALA A 264 -8.18 -11.84 34.59
CA ALA A 264 -9.50 -11.89 33.97
C ALA A 264 -10.58 -11.55 35.01
N GLY A 265 -11.56 -10.75 34.58
CA GLY A 265 -12.84 -10.55 35.26
C GLY A 265 -14.00 -10.83 34.30
N GLY A 266 -15.23 -10.57 34.75
CA GLY A 266 -16.44 -10.73 33.95
C GLY A 266 -16.75 -12.16 33.52
N SER A 267 -17.98 -12.39 33.06
CA SER A 267 -18.33 -13.65 32.41
C SER A 267 -17.76 -13.70 30.99
N PHE A 268 -17.41 -14.89 30.51
CA PHE A 268 -16.85 -15.05 29.18
C PHE A 268 -17.30 -16.38 28.56
N ASP A 269 -18.06 -16.26 27.47
CA ASP A 269 -18.51 -17.39 26.65
C ASP A 269 -18.18 -17.08 25.18
N SER A 270 -17.29 -17.89 24.60
CA SER A 270 -16.81 -17.72 23.24
C SER A 270 -16.09 -18.99 22.75
N PRO A 271 -16.02 -19.24 21.43
CA PRO A 271 -15.19 -20.31 20.88
C PRO A 271 -13.69 -20.12 21.08
N ILE A 272 -13.25 -18.88 21.35
CA ILE A 272 -11.86 -18.54 21.66
C ILE A 272 -11.65 -18.50 23.18
N ILE A 273 -10.40 -18.58 23.62
CA ILE A 273 -10.05 -18.37 25.03
C ILE A 273 -9.89 -16.87 25.35
N LYS A 274 -10.01 -16.54 26.64
CA LYS A 274 -9.73 -15.19 27.14
C LYS A 274 -8.23 -15.01 27.32
N GLN A 275 -7.58 -14.50 26.29
CA GLN A 275 -6.14 -14.64 26.15
C GLN A 275 -5.40 -13.34 26.43
N LEU A 276 -4.32 -13.42 27.21
CA LEU A 276 -3.22 -12.45 27.14
C LEU A 276 -2.28 -12.89 26.01
N CYS A 277 -2.35 -12.19 24.88
CA CYS A 277 -1.65 -12.58 23.66
C CYS A 277 -0.20 -12.09 23.65
N ASN A 278 0.03 -10.81 23.92
CA ASN A 278 1.35 -10.17 23.86
C ASN A 278 1.46 -9.04 24.88
N ALA A 279 2.68 -8.79 25.37
CA ALA A 279 2.99 -7.61 26.17
C ALA A 279 4.35 -7.04 25.82
N VAL A 280 4.44 -5.71 25.78
CA VAL A 280 5.69 -4.95 25.58
C VAL A 280 5.73 -3.78 26.55
N ILE A 281 6.91 -3.52 27.13
CA ILE A 281 7.16 -2.42 28.06
C ILE A 281 8.44 -1.71 27.63
N PHE A 282 8.35 -0.41 27.43
CA PHE A 282 9.46 0.47 27.07
C PHE A 282 9.63 1.61 28.06
N GLU A 283 10.86 2.10 28.14
CA GLU A 283 11.15 3.44 28.65
C GLU A 283 11.87 4.28 27.59
N TYR A 284 11.59 5.57 27.58
CA TYR A 284 12.09 6.52 26.60
C TYR A 284 12.78 7.70 27.29
N ALA A 285 13.80 8.25 26.64
CA ALA A 285 14.48 9.46 27.11
C ALA A 285 13.54 10.68 27.02
N GLY A 286 14.03 11.89 27.31
CA GLY A 286 13.22 13.11 27.09
C GLY A 286 12.91 13.35 25.61
N GLU A 287 11.98 14.27 25.32
CA GLU A 287 11.58 14.61 23.93
C GLU A 287 12.74 15.21 23.09
N ASP A 288 13.78 15.71 23.75
CA ASP A 288 15.03 16.15 23.14
C ASP A 288 15.91 15.01 22.60
N GLU A 289 15.77 13.81 23.19
CA GLU A 289 16.59 12.62 22.89
C GLU A 289 15.79 11.44 22.34
N PHE A 290 14.46 11.49 22.40
CA PHE A 290 13.54 10.53 21.80
C PHE A 290 12.30 11.27 21.30
N LYS A 291 12.03 11.32 20.00
CA LYS A 291 10.80 11.92 19.46
C LYS A 291 9.61 10.97 19.62
N LEU A 292 8.86 11.12 20.72
CA LEU A 292 7.69 10.28 21.04
C LEU A 292 6.38 10.90 20.56
N ASP A 293 6.26 12.21 20.69
CA ASP A 293 5.02 12.94 20.43
C ASP A 293 4.92 13.46 18.97
N ASP A 294 6.03 13.42 18.24
CA ASP A 294 6.09 13.69 16.80
C ASP A 294 6.17 12.38 16.00
N ASN A 295 5.00 11.87 15.60
CA ASN A 295 4.86 10.67 14.78
C ASN A 295 5.25 10.88 13.30
N ASP A 296 5.54 12.11 12.88
CA ASP A 296 6.05 12.39 11.54
C ASP A 296 7.59 12.49 11.52
N HIS A 297 8.23 12.40 12.69
CA HIS A 297 9.67 12.41 12.80
C HIS A 297 10.29 11.15 12.18
N ILE A 298 11.16 11.36 11.20
CA ILE A 298 11.99 10.32 10.62
C ILE A 298 13.40 10.44 11.20
N GLY A 299 13.79 9.44 11.97
CA GLY A 299 15.05 9.39 12.70
C GLY A 299 15.62 7.96 12.75
N PHE A 300 16.21 7.62 13.90
CA PHE A 300 16.83 6.32 14.15
C PHE A 300 16.30 5.73 15.45
N TYR A 301 15.14 5.10 15.38
CA TYR A 301 14.51 4.47 16.53
C TYR A 301 15.06 3.07 16.74
N PRO A 302 15.51 2.71 17.95
CA PRO A 302 15.97 1.38 18.24
C PRO A 302 14.79 0.39 18.23
N THR A 303 15.06 -0.83 17.74
CA THR A 303 14.14 -1.97 17.77
C THR A 303 14.93 -3.25 18.03
N TRP A 304 14.33 -4.17 18.76
CA TRP A 304 14.99 -5.40 19.21
C TRP A 304 14.28 -6.63 18.67
N ASP A 305 15.05 -7.54 18.06
CA ASP A 305 14.50 -8.81 17.59
C ASP A 305 14.23 -9.80 18.75
N ILE A 306 13.70 -10.99 18.42
CA ILE A 306 13.42 -12.03 19.42
C ILE A 306 14.66 -12.49 20.22
N LYS A 307 15.87 -12.30 19.67
CA LYS A 307 17.16 -12.60 20.32
C LYS A 307 17.76 -11.37 21.01
N LYS A 308 16.99 -10.30 21.16
CA LYS A 308 17.39 -9.01 21.75
C LYS A 308 18.54 -8.33 21.00
N ARG A 309 18.72 -8.62 19.71
CA ARG A 309 19.68 -7.91 18.87
C ARG A 309 19.08 -6.56 18.46
N LEU A 310 19.86 -5.51 18.64
CA LEU A 310 19.49 -4.15 18.28
C LEU A 310 19.60 -3.92 16.77
N SER A 311 18.61 -3.24 16.22
CA SER A 311 18.60 -2.64 14.89
C SER A 311 17.81 -1.33 14.94
N TYR A 312 17.70 -0.63 13.81
CA TYR A 312 17.08 0.67 13.72
C TYR A 312 15.96 0.71 12.70
N ARG A 313 14.96 1.53 12.98
CA ARG A 313 13.81 1.83 12.12
C ARG A 313 13.58 3.34 12.00
N PRO A 314 12.93 3.83 10.92
CA PRO A 314 12.83 5.25 10.61
C PRO A 314 11.84 6.02 11.48
N ASP A 315 10.77 5.38 11.95
CA ASP A 315 9.64 6.00 12.65
C ASP A 315 9.37 5.27 13.98
N ASN A 316 8.58 5.85 14.89
CA ASN A 316 8.20 5.24 16.17
C ASN A 316 6.83 4.54 16.21
N GLU A 317 5.71 5.16 15.84
CA GLU A 317 4.37 4.54 15.99
C GLU A 317 3.44 4.79 14.80
N LYS A 318 3.89 5.55 13.80
CA LYS A 318 3.11 5.83 12.59
C LYS A 318 3.10 4.65 11.64
N CYS A 319 4.21 3.92 11.50
CA CYS A 319 4.33 2.85 10.53
C CYS A 319 3.50 1.63 10.93
N LEU A 320 2.57 1.23 10.05
CA LEU A 320 1.74 0.04 10.15
C LEU A 320 2.57 -1.23 10.37
N MET A 321 3.75 -1.31 9.74
CA MET A 321 4.66 -2.47 9.88
C MET A 321 5.18 -2.66 11.31
N ARG A 322 5.00 -1.65 12.15
CA ARG A 322 5.42 -1.63 13.55
C ARG A 322 4.25 -1.52 14.52
N ASN A 323 3.31 -0.65 14.20
CA ASN A 323 2.08 -0.46 14.94
C ASN A 323 0.92 -0.84 14.03
N MET A 324 0.49 -2.10 14.12
CA MET A 324 -0.62 -2.62 13.32
C MET A 324 -1.95 -1.87 13.52
N THR A 325 -2.08 -1.06 14.58
CA THR A 325 -3.27 -0.21 14.78
C THR A 325 -3.23 1.08 13.97
N SER A 326 -2.07 1.48 13.46
CA SER A 326 -1.93 2.60 12.53
C SER A 326 -2.37 2.19 11.12
N PRO A 327 -3.14 3.01 10.39
CA PRO A 327 -3.47 2.74 9.00
C PRO A 327 -2.39 3.23 8.02
N GLN A 328 -1.25 3.76 8.47
CA GLN A 328 -0.29 4.46 7.61
C GLN A 328 1.05 3.74 7.53
N PHE A 329 1.71 3.76 6.37
CA PHE A 329 3.13 3.42 6.28
C PHE A 329 3.99 4.65 6.59
N CYS A 330 5.16 4.46 7.20
CA CYS A 330 6.15 5.53 7.26
C CYS A 330 6.65 5.88 5.85
N THR A 331 7.16 7.10 5.68
CA THR A 331 7.51 7.62 4.35
C THR A 331 8.57 6.77 3.62
N PRO A 332 9.61 6.21 4.28
CA PRO A 332 10.53 5.27 3.64
C PRO A 332 9.86 3.99 3.12
N CYS A 333 8.86 3.46 3.84
CA CYS A 333 8.07 2.32 3.35
C CYS A 333 7.23 2.73 2.13
N GLN A 334 6.62 3.92 2.14
CA GLN A 334 5.80 4.39 1.02
C GLN A 334 6.61 4.59 -0.27
N GLU A 335 7.79 5.21 -0.17
CA GLU A 335 8.72 5.36 -1.30
C GLU A 335 9.12 4.00 -1.85
N ASN A 336 9.56 3.10 -0.98
CA ASN A 336 10.00 1.78 -1.37
C ASN A 336 8.87 0.99 -2.05
N MET A 337 7.63 1.07 -1.55
CA MET A 337 6.47 0.46 -2.20
C MET A 337 6.23 0.98 -3.62
N TRP A 338 6.30 2.31 -3.82
CA TRP A 338 6.24 2.90 -5.16
C TRP A 338 7.29 2.28 -6.09
N LEU A 339 8.55 2.27 -5.64
CA LEU A 339 9.66 1.72 -6.41
C LEU A 339 9.48 0.22 -6.69
N GLN A 340 8.96 -0.57 -5.74
CA GLN A 340 8.67 -1.99 -5.98
C GLN A 340 7.56 -2.16 -7.03
N PHE A 341 6.45 -1.43 -6.95
CA PHE A 341 5.38 -1.54 -7.95
C PHE A 341 5.84 -1.12 -9.34
N LEU A 342 6.58 -0.02 -9.45
CA LEU A 342 7.10 0.48 -10.71
C LEU A 342 8.15 -0.44 -11.35
N THR A 343 8.74 -1.39 -10.61
CA THR A 343 9.56 -2.46 -11.23
C THR A 343 8.75 -3.54 -11.93
N ARG A 344 7.44 -3.62 -11.66
CA ARG A 344 6.56 -4.70 -12.15
C ARG A 344 5.59 -4.25 -13.23
N ILE A 345 5.42 -2.94 -13.42
CA ILE A 345 4.44 -2.36 -14.33
C ILE A 345 5.07 -1.25 -15.18
N SER A 346 4.48 -1.01 -16.35
CA SER A 346 4.67 0.23 -17.11
C SER A 346 3.47 1.13 -16.87
N PHE A 347 3.70 2.41 -16.65
CA PHE A 347 2.60 3.38 -16.63
C PHE A 347 2.15 3.83 -18.02
N ILE A 348 2.91 3.50 -19.08
CA ILE A 348 2.41 3.54 -20.45
C ILE A 348 1.60 2.27 -20.67
N GLU A 349 0.28 2.39 -20.76
CA GLU A 349 -0.63 1.28 -21.02
C GLU A 349 -0.69 0.97 -22.51
N ASP A 350 -0.77 2.00 -23.36
CA ASP A 350 -0.87 1.84 -24.80
C ASP A 350 -0.46 3.12 -25.56
N VAL A 351 -0.12 2.98 -26.83
CA VAL A 351 0.03 4.09 -27.79
C VAL A 351 -0.82 3.79 -29.01
N VAL A 352 -1.98 4.44 -29.09
CA VAL A 352 -2.98 4.19 -30.13
C VAL A 352 -2.70 5.11 -31.32
N VAL A 353 -2.38 4.52 -32.47
CA VAL A 353 -2.13 5.23 -33.73
C VAL A 353 -3.35 5.10 -34.63
N THR A 354 -3.96 6.23 -35.00
CA THR A 354 -5.11 6.31 -35.91
C THR A 354 -4.80 7.29 -37.03
N GLY A 355 -4.21 6.79 -38.11
CA GLY A 355 -3.74 7.63 -39.22
C GLY A 355 -2.64 8.58 -38.77
N LYS A 356 -2.94 9.88 -38.71
CA LYS A 356 -2.02 10.94 -38.25
C LYS A 356 -2.11 11.22 -36.74
N ASP A 357 -3.18 10.77 -36.11
CA ASP A 357 -3.44 11.05 -34.70
C ASP A 357 -2.82 9.94 -33.85
N VAL A 358 -2.07 10.32 -32.82
CA VAL A 358 -1.46 9.38 -31.87
C VAL A 358 -1.91 9.75 -30.46
N ALA A 359 -2.48 8.78 -29.75
CA ALA A 359 -2.95 8.93 -28.38
C ALA A 359 -2.14 8.05 -27.42
N LEU A 360 -1.48 8.69 -26.46
CA LEU A 360 -0.80 8.03 -25.35
C LEU A 360 -1.82 7.70 -24.24
N LYS A 361 -1.93 6.42 -23.90
CA LYS A 361 -2.74 5.93 -22.77
C LYS A 361 -1.82 5.65 -21.59
N LEU A 362 -2.09 6.33 -20.49
CA LEU A 362 -1.36 6.18 -19.23
C LEU A 362 -2.29 5.73 -18.13
N ILE A 363 -1.73 4.97 -17.18
CA ILE A 363 -2.39 4.73 -15.90
C ILE A 363 -2.76 6.09 -15.28
N PRO A 364 -3.96 6.25 -14.69
CA PRO A 364 -4.44 7.54 -14.20
C PRO A 364 -3.73 7.99 -12.90
N LEU A 365 -2.47 8.40 -13.01
CA LEU A 365 -1.64 9.03 -11.98
C LEU A 365 -1.35 10.51 -12.31
N GLY A 366 -0.78 11.24 -11.35
CA GLY A 366 -0.44 12.66 -11.52
C GLY A 366 -1.65 13.51 -11.86
N GLN A 367 -1.52 14.32 -12.91
CA GLN A 367 -2.61 15.14 -13.43
C GLN A 367 -3.79 14.34 -14.03
N LEU A 368 -3.68 13.02 -14.17
CA LEU A 368 -4.76 12.16 -14.68
C LEU A 368 -5.60 11.53 -13.58
N ARG A 369 -5.25 11.72 -12.30
CA ARG A 369 -6.06 11.20 -11.19
C ARG A 369 -7.42 11.91 -11.11
N PRO A 370 -8.49 11.19 -10.71
CA PRO A 370 -9.74 11.82 -10.29
C PRO A 370 -9.54 12.78 -9.11
N ASN A 371 -8.65 12.42 -8.18
CA ASN A 371 -8.25 13.22 -7.03
C ASN A 371 -6.73 13.49 -7.09
N PRO A 372 -6.31 14.66 -7.61
CA PRO A 372 -4.88 14.97 -7.79
C PRO A 372 -4.11 15.01 -6.47
N ILE A 373 -2.89 14.47 -6.48
CA ILE A 373 -1.93 14.60 -5.38
C ILE A 373 -1.01 15.79 -5.69
N PRO A 374 -0.86 16.77 -4.77
CA PRO A 374 0.02 17.91 -5.00
C PRO A 374 1.45 17.49 -5.36
N ASN A 375 2.01 18.11 -6.39
CA ASN A 375 3.36 17.83 -6.93
C ASN A 375 3.56 16.42 -7.51
N GLU A 376 2.49 15.67 -7.75
CA GLU A 376 2.52 14.44 -8.54
C GLU A 376 2.20 14.73 -10.01
N ARG A 377 3.05 14.28 -10.94
CA ARG A 377 2.85 14.54 -12.39
C ARG A 377 3.51 13.52 -13.31
N TYR A 378 2.96 13.41 -14.51
CA TYR A 378 3.69 12.91 -15.68
C TYR A 378 4.32 14.06 -16.45
N SER A 379 5.53 13.85 -16.94
CA SER A 379 6.13 14.62 -18.03
C SER A 379 6.30 13.75 -19.26
N VAL A 380 5.94 14.28 -20.43
CA VAL A 380 5.91 13.53 -21.70
C VAL A 380 6.79 14.22 -22.74
N GLN A 381 7.62 13.45 -23.42
CA GLN A 381 8.46 13.91 -24.51
C GLN A 381 8.29 12.99 -25.71
N TRP A 382 8.12 13.57 -26.90
CA TRP A 382 7.97 12.83 -28.14
C TRP A 382 9.20 13.03 -29.02
N PHE A 383 9.65 11.95 -29.64
CA PHE A 383 10.82 11.91 -30.50
C PHE A 383 10.45 11.33 -31.86
N ASN A 384 10.93 11.95 -32.93
CA ASN A 384 10.84 11.42 -34.29
C ASN A 384 12.25 11.12 -34.80
N ASN A 385 12.53 9.84 -35.09
CA ASN A 385 13.87 9.35 -35.45
C ASN A 385 15.00 9.85 -34.51
N GLY A 386 14.75 9.83 -33.20
CA GLY A 386 15.69 10.25 -32.16
C GLY A 386 15.75 11.77 -31.89
N ASN A 387 15.06 12.60 -32.67
CA ASN A 387 15.01 14.05 -32.44
C ASN A 387 13.74 14.44 -31.68
N GLU A 388 13.88 15.20 -30.59
CA GLU A 388 12.73 15.65 -29.80
C GLU A 388 11.86 16.64 -30.58
N VAL A 389 10.56 16.38 -30.64
CA VAL A 389 9.54 17.29 -31.16
C VAL A 389 9.01 18.12 -29.98
N THR A 390 9.67 19.23 -29.68
CA THR A 390 9.42 20.01 -28.47
C THR A 390 8.02 20.63 -28.39
N THR A 391 7.36 20.84 -29.54
CA THR A 391 5.98 21.33 -29.60
C THR A 391 4.98 20.34 -28.99
N PHE A 392 5.32 19.05 -28.91
CA PHE A 392 4.46 18.01 -28.35
C PHE A 392 4.73 17.72 -26.86
N ARG A 393 5.62 18.46 -26.20
CA ARG A 393 5.92 18.26 -24.76
C ARG A 393 4.64 18.28 -23.92
N ASP A 394 4.56 17.33 -23.00
CA ASP A 394 3.46 17.13 -22.06
C ASP A 394 2.07 16.95 -22.71
N GLN A 395 2.02 16.71 -24.03
CA GLN A 395 0.79 16.34 -24.72
C GLN A 395 0.57 14.83 -24.68
N PHE A 396 -0.68 14.43 -24.42
CA PHE A 396 -1.11 13.03 -24.47
C PHE A 396 -1.72 12.62 -25.81
N ASN A 397 -2.08 13.59 -26.64
CA ASN A 397 -2.58 13.36 -27.99
C ASN A 397 -1.81 14.29 -28.92
N ILE A 398 -1.25 13.75 -30.00
CA ILE A 398 -0.45 14.51 -30.97
C ILE A 398 -0.94 14.24 -32.40
N ASP A 399 -0.77 15.21 -33.28
CA ASP A 399 -0.99 15.06 -34.72
C ASP A 399 0.37 15.09 -35.42
N VAL A 400 0.85 13.92 -35.85
CA VAL A 400 2.19 13.80 -36.46
C VAL A 400 2.30 14.50 -37.81
N SER A 401 1.17 14.83 -38.46
CA SER A 401 1.18 15.55 -39.74
C SER A 401 1.70 16.99 -39.61
N THR A 402 1.74 17.52 -38.39
CA THR A 402 2.32 18.84 -38.09
C THR A 402 3.84 18.86 -38.10
N VAL A 403 4.50 17.70 -38.15
CA VAL A 403 5.95 17.57 -38.25
C VAL A 403 6.36 17.35 -39.71
N SER A 404 6.95 18.40 -40.31
CA SER A 404 7.43 18.33 -41.69
C SER A 404 8.52 17.27 -41.84
N GLY A 405 8.37 16.39 -42.83
CA GLY A 405 9.34 15.32 -43.09
C GLY A 405 9.41 14.26 -41.99
N ALA A 406 8.36 14.11 -41.18
CA ALA A 406 8.31 13.11 -40.11
C ALA A 406 8.69 11.72 -40.61
N ALA A 407 9.65 11.10 -39.94
CA ALA A 407 10.00 9.71 -40.13
C ALA A 407 8.89 8.78 -39.61
N LYS A 408 8.89 7.53 -40.08
CA LYS A 408 7.95 6.48 -39.64
C LYS A 408 8.11 6.15 -38.15
N GLN A 409 9.34 6.11 -37.64
CA GLN A 409 9.61 5.70 -36.27
C GLN A 409 9.48 6.86 -35.29
N TRP A 410 8.68 6.66 -34.26
CA TRP A 410 8.47 7.57 -33.16
C TRP A 410 8.81 6.90 -31.83
N THR A 411 9.16 7.71 -30.83
CA THR A 411 9.34 7.25 -29.46
C THR A 411 8.74 8.24 -28.51
N VAL A 412 7.94 7.77 -27.57
CA VAL A 412 7.43 8.57 -26.47
C VAL A 412 8.20 8.20 -25.21
N LYS A 413 8.63 9.20 -24.45
CA LYS A 413 9.28 9.04 -23.15
C LYS A 413 8.42 9.72 -22.11
N VAL A 414 8.14 9.01 -21.04
CA VAL A 414 7.27 9.46 -19.97
C VAL A 414 8.01 9.32 -18.64
N ASN A 415 8.02 10.38 -17.84
CA ASN A 415 8.60 10.40 -16.50
C ASN A 415 7.52 10.70 -15.47
N PHE A 416 7.36 9.81 -14.51
CA PHE A 416 6.49 9.99 -13.35
C PHE A 416 7.26 10.63 -12.19
N THR A 417 6.66 11.63 -11.56
CA THR A 417 7.21 12.28 -10.37
C THR A 417 6.12 12.34 -9.30
N THR A 418 6.46 12.04 -8.05
CA THR A 418 5.56 12.13 -6.89
C THR A 418 6.35 12.58 -5.66
N PRO A 419 5.78 13.37 -4.73
CA PRO A 419 6.49 13.76 -3.51
C PRO A 419 6.93 12.58 -2.64
N THR A 420 6.29 11.41 -2.80
CA THR A 420 6.60 10.17 -2.09
C THR A 420 7.88 9.49 -2.60
N ILE A 421 8.43 9.87 -3.76
CA ILE A 421 9.69 9.32 -4.28
C ILE A 421 10.71 10.45 -4.34
N ARG A 422 11.71 10.40 -3.46
CA ARG A 422 12.86 11.30 -3.44
C ARG A 422 14.08 10.69 -4.13
N VAL A 423 14.25 9.37 -4.07
CA VAL A 423 15.39 8.67 -4.67
C VAL A 423 14.93 7.49 -5.51
N ASP A 424 15.16 7.57 -6.83
CA ASP A 424 14.98 6.45 -7.77
C ASP A 424 16.35 6.02 -8.33
N SER A 425 17.00 5.10 -7.61
CA SER A 425 18.31 4.56 -8.03
C SER A 425 18.24 3.60 -9.21
N LYS A 426 17.04 3.10 -9.56
CA LYS A 426 16.85 2.10 -10.62
C LYS A 426 16.26 2.69 -11.90
N GLY A 427 15.83 3.95 -11.89
CA GLY A 427 15.22 4.62 -13.03
C GLY A 427 13.83 4.08 -13.38
N VAL A 428 13.12 3.49 -12.41
CA VAL A 428 11.80 2.85 -12.61
C VAL A 428 10.67 3.86 -12.72
N THR A 429 10.90 5.14 -12.42
CA THR A 429 9.91 6.20 -12.66
C THR A 429 9.89 6.70 -14.12
N ARG A 430 10.64 6.05 -15.02
CA ARG A 430 10.73 6.38 -16.45
C ARG A 430 10.27 5.21 -17.29
N ALA A 431 9.50 5.50 -18.34
CA ALA A 431 9.08 4.54 -19.34
C ALA A 431 9.28 5.14 -20.73
N GLU A 432 9.60 4.29 -21.69
CA GLU A 432 9.66 4.66 -23.10
C GLU A 432 8.95 3.63 -23.97
N HIS A 433 8.33 4.09 -25.05
CA HIS A 433 7.67 3.22 -26.01
C HIS A 433 7.98 3.70 -27.43
N THR A 434 8.53 2.80 -28.24
CA THR A 434 8.82 3.05 -29.65
C THR A 434 7.74 2.41 -30.51
N PHE A 435 7.20 3.19 -31.45
CA PHE A 435 6.11 2.77 -32.32
C PHE A 435 6.29 3.37 -33.72
N ASN A 436 5.51 2.88 -34.67
CA ASN A 436 5.55 3.34 -36.06
C ASN A 436 4.25 4.07 -36.41
N VAL A 437 4.38 5.14 -37.20
CA VAL A 437 3.24 5.85 -37.80
C VAL A 437 3.36 5.80 -39.31
N ASP A 438 2.45 5.07 -39.94
CA ASP A 438 2.34 4.98 -41.40
C ASP A 438 1.45 6.10 -41.93
N TYR A 439 1.92 7.35 -41.79
CA TYR A 439 1.28 8.53 -42.36
C TYR A 439 2.14 9.10 -43.48
N THR A 440 1.58 9.13 -44.70
CA THR A 440 2.19 9.84 -45.82
C THR A 440 1.41 11.14 -46.03
N PRO A 441 2.03 12.33 -45.94
CA PRO A 441 1.35 13.57 -46.25
C PRO A 441 0.73 13.51 -47.65
N PRO A 442 -0.49 14.04 -47.86
CA PRO A 442 -1.04 14.17 -49.20
C PRO A 442 -0.03 14.89 -50.09
N ALA A 443 0.27 14.33 -51.26
CA ALA A 443 1.17 14.96 -52.22
C ALA A 443 0.65 16.37 -52.50
N THR A 444 1.52 17.38 -52.34
CA THR A 444 1.20 18.76 -52.71
C THR A 444 1.00 18.78 -54.21
N THR A 445 -0.25 18.72 -54.67
CA THR A 445 -0.58 18.96 -56.07
C THR A 445 -0.28 20.43 -56.33
N THR A 446 0.91 20.74 -56.82
CA THR A 446 1.19 22.04 -57.41
C THR A 446 0.32 22.17 -58.65
N THR A 447 -0.83 22.84 -58.50
CA THR A 447 -1.62 23.29 -59.65
C THR A 447 -0.70 24.15 -60.52
N PRO A 448 -0.48 23.83 -61.80
CA PRO A 448 0.31 24.67 -62.68
C PRO A 448 -0.40 26.03 -62.80
N THR A 449 0.31 27.10 -62.49
CA THR A 449 -0.16 28.46 -62.75
C THR A 449 -0.27 28.63 -64.26
N THR A 450 -1.50 28.59 -64.80
CA THR A 450 -1.76 28.93 -66.20
C THR A 450 -1.57 30.43 -66.37
N THR A 451 -0.46 30.84 -66.98
CA THR A 451 -0.23 32.22 -67.38
C THR A 451 -1.17 32.56 -68.53
N THR A 452 -2.26 33.28 -68.25
CA THR A 452 -3.17 33.79 -69.27
C THR A 452 -2.48 34.92 -70.03
N VAL A 453 -2.14 34.69 -71.30
CA VAL A 453 -1.66 35.73 -72.21
C VAL A 453 -2.85 36.56 -72.69
N THR A 454 -2.87 37.84 -72.36
CA THR A 454 -3.87 38.81 -72.83
C THR A 454 -3.60 39.18 -74.29
N PRO A 455 -4.56 39.11 -75.23
CA PRO A 455 -4.38 39.61 -76.59
C PRO A 455 -4.54 41.14 -76.65
N VAL A 456 -3.71 41.77 -77.47
CA VAL A 456 -3.74 43.21 -77.81
C VAL A 456 -4.96 43.51 -78.70
N PRO A 457 -5.71 44.61 -78.48
CA PRO A 457 -6.87 44.95 -79.31
C PRO A 457 -6.43 45.64 -80.62
N THR A 458 -6.96 45.17 -81.75
CA THR A 458 -6.88 45.86 -83.04
C THR A 458 -8.09 46.78 -83.22
N THR A 459 -7.83 48.06 -83.47
CA THR A 459 -8.83 49.09 -83.79
C THR A 459 -9.31 48.95 -85.23
N VAL A 460 -10.62 48.86 -85.45
CA VAL A 460 -11.24 49.12 -86.76
C VAL A 460 -12.49 49.98 -86.60
N THR A 461 -12.56 50.97 -87.48
CA THR A 461 -13.41 52.14 -87.50
C THR A 461 -14.82 51.87 -88.07
N THR A 462 -15.75 52.68 -87.61
CA THR A 462 -17.22 52.76 -87.80
C THR A 462 -17.76 52.87 -89.24
N ALA A 463 -19.01 52.43 -89.47
CA ALA A 463 -20.16 53.22 -89.99
C ALA A 463 -21.45 52.33 -90.06
N PRO A 464 -22.66 52.84 -90.40
CA PRO A 464 -23.68 53.33 -89.47
C PRO A 464 -25.00 52.51 -89.47
N THR A 465 -25.81 52.73 -88.43
CA THR A 465 -27.22 52.28 -88.26
C THR A 465 -28.12 52.77 -89.40
N PRO A 466 -29.23 52.08 -89.73
CA PRO A 466 -30.50 52.62 -89.22
C PRO A 466 -31.65 51.61 -88.95
N THR A 467 -32.55 52.07 -88.06
CA THR A 467 -34.02 51.86 -88.02
C THR A 467 -34.64 50.53 -87.59
N THR A 468 -35.37 50.62 -86.46
CA THR A 468 -36.78 50.19 -86.19
C THR A 468 -37.20 48.78 -86.64
N THR A 469 -37.87 47.96 -85.81
CA THR A 469 -39.21 48.23 -85.28
C THR A 469 -39.57 47.17 -84.21
N LYS A 470 -40.48 47.56 -83.29
CA LYS A 470 -41.26 46.72 -82.36
C LYS A 470 -41.80 45.42 -83.03
N THR A 471 -42.10 44.31 -82.36
CA THR A 471 -43.28 44.12 -81.48
C THR A 471 -43.30 42.69 -80.90
N GLN A 472 -43.84 42.55 -79.68
CA GLN A 472 -44.52 41.42 -78.97
C GLN A 472 -44.47 40.00 -79.60
N CYS A 473 -44.30 38.89 -78.87
CA CYS A 473 -44.85 38.51 -77.56
C CYS A 473 -43.82 37.81 -76.66
#